data_AF-A0A382GZE7-F1
#
_entry.id   AF-A0A382GZE7-F1
#
_cell.length_a   1.000
_cell.length_b   1.000
_cell.length_c   1.000
_cell.angle_alpha   90.00
_cell.angle_beta   90.00
_cell.angle_gamma   90.00
#
_symmetry.space_group_name_H-M   'P 1'
#
loop_
_entity.id
_entity.type
_entity.pdbx_description
1 polymer ?
#
loop_
_entity_poly.entity_id
_entity_poly.type
_entity_poly.pdbx_seq_one_letter_code
_entity_poly.pdbx_strand_id
1 'polypeptide(L)'
;MADKKISALTTVADADIGADDLLHIVDNPGGTPVNKKMTIGQLFQNIPTHLAIDSKEVLTATATNLGSNGKFVTFINGSGFSGDVAFTLDDGSYVGQIKSIVYSGATGGHDADITVDSWGYSSDTSEQIILDALGESILLYWDNTNWHVLANNGATLS
;
A
#
# COMPACT_ATOMS: atom_id res chain seq x y z
N MET A 1 6.61 -27.08 36.64
CA MET A 1 5.88 -25.80 36.75
C MET A 1 5.35 -25.50 35.36
N ALA A 2 4.03 -25.55 35.14
CA ALA A 2 3.48 -25.20 33.83
C ALA A 2 3.84 -23.74 33.53
N ASP A 3 4.40 -23.47 32.34
CA ASP A 3 4.72 -22.10 31.94
C ASP A 3 3.41 -21.31 31.87
N LYS A 4 3.28 -20.32 32.75
CA LYS A 4 2.02 -19.63 33.04
C LYS A 4 1.76 -18.45 32.09
N LYS A 5 2.54 -18.31 31.01
CA LYS A 5 2.85 -16.98 30.48
C LYS A 5 2.08 -16.49 29.27
N ILE A 6 1.36 -17.35 28.55
CA ILE A 6 0.46 -16.89 27.50
C ILE A 6 -0.93 -17.44 27.81
N SER A 7 -1.63 -16.77 28.73
CA SER A 7 -3.09 -16.87 28.77
C SER A 7 -3.67 -16.36 27.45
N ALA A 8 -4.89 -16.78 27.11
CA ALA A 8 -5.56 -16.46 25.85
C ALA A 8 -5.33 -14.99 25.44
N LEU A 9 -4.65 -14.80 24.31
CA LEU A 9 -4.35 -13.48 23.75
C LEU A 9 -5.65 -12.90 23.18
N THR A 10 -6.03 -11.71 23.62
CA THR A 10 -7.11 -10.92 23.00
C THR A 10 -6.50 -9.97 21.99
N THR A 11 -7.17 -9.75 20.86
CA THR A 11 -6.77 -8.75 19.86
C THR A 11 -6.73 -7.36 20.49
N VAL A 12 -5.66 -6.60 20.22
CA VAL A 12 -5.55 -5.17 20.53
C VAL A 12 -6.20 -4.37 19.40
N ALA A 13 -6.94 -3.30 19.71
CA ALA A 13 -7.49 -2.41 18.69
C ALA A 13 -6.39 -1.47 18.17
N ASP A 14 -6.43 -1.11 16.88
CA ASP A 14 -5.38 -0.29 16.25
C ASP A 14 -5.14 1.04 16.97
N ALA A 15 -6.20 1.68 17.46
CA ALA A 15 -6.13 2.94 18.20
C ALA A 15 -5.45 2.83 19.58
N ASP A 16 -5.33 1.61 20.12
CA ASP A 16 -4.70 1.35 21.41
C ASP A 16 -3.21 0.98 21.26
N ILE A 17 -2.69 0.87 20.03
CA ILE A 17 -1.29 0.53 19.77
C ILE A 17 -0.40 1.77 19.95
N GLY A 18 0.44 1.74 20.99
CA GLY A 18 1.40 2.78 21.32
C GLY A 18 2.86 2.41 20.98
N ALA A 19 3.71 3.43 20.77
CA ALA A 19 5.13 3.22 20.50
C ALA A 19 5.89 2.52 21.66
N ASP A 20 5.38 2.63 22.89
CA ASP A 20 5.94 2.04 24.11
C ASP A 20 5.42 0.63 24.40
N ASP A 21 4.46 0.13 23.60
CA ASP A 21 3.95 -1.23 23.74
C ASP A 21 5.03 -2.25 23.46
N LEU A 22 4.97 -3.38 24.17
CA LEU A 22 6.03 -4.36 24.22
C LEU A 22 5.74 -5.56 23.34
N LEU A 23 6.68 -5.86 22.44
CA LEU A 23 6.83 -7.17 21.84
C LEU A 23 7.63 -8.07 22.78
N HIS A 24 7.09 -9.24 23.10
CA HIS A 24 7.84 -10.29 23.78
C HIS A 24 8.64 -11.09 22.76
N ILE A 25 9.95 -11.08 22.93
CA ILE A 25 10.90 -11.77 22.05
C ILE A 25 11.48 -12.97 22.79
N VAL A 26 11.53 -14.11 22.12
CA VAL A 26 12.34 -15.26 22.52
C VAL A 26 13.65 -15.20 21.73
N ASP A 27 14.72 -14.74 22.39
CA ASP A 27 16.03 -14.58 21.77
C ASP A 27 16.81 -15.90 21.77
N ASN A 28 17.74 -16.04 20.82
CA ASN A 28 18.61 -17.21 20.65
C ASN A 28 17.86 -18.56 20.64
N PRO A 29 16.85 -18.76 19.76
CA PRO A 29 16.10 -20.01 19.71
C PRO A 29 16.97 -21.23 19.35
N GLY A 30 18.13 -21.03 18.70
CA GLY A 30 19.10 -22.10 18.41
C GLY A 30 20.04 -22.47 19.56
N GLY A 31 20.02 -21.71 20.67
CA GLY A 31 20.89 -21.91 21.84
C GLY A 31 20.08 -22.05 23.14
N THR A 32 20.37 -21.22 24.15
CA THR A 32 19.55 -21.12 25.37
C THR A 32 18.59 -19.95 25.21
N PRO A 33 17.28 -20.20 25.05
CA PRO A 33 16.33 -19.13 24.82
C PRO A 33 16.21 -18.18 26.03
N VAL A 34 16.18 -16.87 25.78
CA VAL A 34 16.01 -15.84 26.82
C VAL A 34 14.84 -14.93 26.46
N ASN A 35 14.02 -14.60 27.45
CA ASN A 35 12.92 -13.64 27.27
C ASN A 35 13.47 -12.21 27.22
N LYS A 36 13.22 -11.51 26.13
CA LYS A 36 13.53 -10.08 25.96
C LYS A 36 12.23 -9.31 25.66
N LYS A 37 12.27 -8.00 25.90
CA LYS A 37 11.23 -7.07 25.45
C LYS A 37 11.84 -6.05 24.50
N MET A 38 11.06 -5.63 23.51
CA MET A 38 11.35 -4.52 22.60
C MET A 38 10.08 -3.70 22.45
N THR A 39 10.17 -2.38 22.39
CA THR A 39 9.00 -1.55 22.10
C THR A 39 8.68 -1.55 20.60
N ILE A 40 7.44 -1.27 20.23
CA ILE A 40 7.06 -1.08 18.82
C ILE A 40 7.91 0.02 18.17
N GLY A 41 8.13 1.14 18.87
CA GLY A 41 8.99 2.22 18.40
C GLY A 41 10.44 1.76 18.15
N GLN A 42 10.99 0.89 19.00
CA GLN A 42 12.32 0.34 18.80
C GLN A 42 12.41 -0.54 17.56
N LEU A 43 11.36 -1.33 17.26
CA LEU A 43 11.32 -2.17 16.07
C LEU A 43 11.41 -1.33 14.78
N PHE A 44 10.59 -0.30 14.64
CA PHE A 44 10.55 0.53 13.42
C PHE A 44 11.76 1.47 13.28
N GLN A 45 12.47 1.78 14.37
CA GLN A 45 13.70 2.58 14.33
C GLN A 45 14.97 1.76 14.06
N ASN A 46 14.91 0.42 14.16
CA ASN A 46 16.08 -0.46 14.04
C ASN A 46 15.90 -1.52 12.95
N ILE A 47 15.54 -1.13 11.73
CA ILE A 47 15.49 -2.04 10.58
C ILE A 47 16.93 -2.29 10.10
N PRO A 48 17.51 -3.50 10.28
CA PRO A 48 18.94 -3.74 10.07
C PRO A 48 19.34 -3.88 8.59
N THR A 49 18.35 -3.93 7.68
CA THR A 49 18.52 -4.09 6.23
C THR A 49 17.43 -3.31 5.49
N HIS A 50 17.31 -3.51 4.18
CA HIS A 50 16.27 -2.90 3.37
C HIS A 50 14.85 -3.31 3.82
N LEU A 51 13.91 -2.36 3.72
CA LEU A 51 12.48 -2.63 3.83
C LEU A 51 11.98 -3.12 2.46
N ALA A 52 11.45 -4.33 2.40
CA ALA A 52 10.80 -4.88 1.21
C ALA A 52 9.30 -5.00 1.44
N ILE A 53 8.50 -4.53 0.49
CA ILE A 53 7.03 -4.65 0.52
C ILE A 53 6.62 -5.66 -0.55
N ASP A 54 6.36 -6.90 -0.13
CA ASP A 54 5.92 -7.99 -1.02
C ASP A 54 4.39 -8.03 -1.16
N SER A 55 3.77 -6.86 -1.36
CA SER A 55 2.34 -6.71 -1.58
C SER A 55 2.10 -6.02 -2.91
N LYS A 56 2.14 -6.82 -3.98
CA LYS A 56 1.91 -6.35 -5.35
C LYS A 56 0.84 -7.16 -6.08
N GLU A 57 0.28 -6.55 -7.11
CA GLU A 57 -0.54 -7.21 -8.12
C GLU A 57 -0.18 -6.70 -9.52
N VAL A 58 -0.65 -7.43 -10.53
CA VAL A 58 -0.55 -7.03 -11.93
C VAL A 58 -1.95 -7.14 -12.54
N LEU A 59 -2.45 -6.05 -13.11
CA LEU A 59 -3.75 -5.96 -13.75
C LEU A 59 -3.59 -5.77 -15.25
N THR A 60 -4.35 -6.48 -16.06
CA THR A 60 -4.32 -6.39 -17.54
C THR A 60 -5.68 -5.97 -18.11
N ALA A 61 -6.63 -5.61 -17.24
CA ALA A 61 -7.99 -5.22 -17.56
C ALA A 61 -8.56 -4.42 -16.39
N THR A 62 -9.73 -3.79 -16.60
CA THR A 62 -10.45 -2.99 -15.60
C THR A 62 -10.51 -3.63 -14.22
N ALA A 63 -10.27 -2.80 -13.20
CA ALA A 63 -10.52 -3.10 -11.80
C ALA A 63 -11.05 -1.85 -11.09
N THR A 64 -11.90 -2.03 -10.10
CA THR A 64 -12.60 -0.93 -9.41
C THR A 64 -12.22 -0.79 -7.95
N ASN A 65 -11.20 -1.50 -7.49
CA ASN A 65 -10.85 -1.63 -6.08
C ASN A 65 -9.34 -1.39 -5.82
N LEU A 66 -8.72 -0.47 -6.55
CA LEU A 66 -7.27 -0.25 -6.42
C LEU A 66 -6.84 0.23 -5.01
N GLY A 67 -7.74 0.86 -4.26
CA GLY A 67 -7.49 1.35 -2.90
C GLY A 67 -7.73 0.27 -1.84
N SER A 68 -8.84 -0.47 -1.94
CA SER A 68 -9.23 -1.43 -0.90
C SER A 68 -8.71 -2.86 -1.08
N ASN A 69 -8.03 -3.18 -2.19
CA ASN A 69 -7.56 -4.55 -2.47
C ASN A 69 -6.39 -5.05 -1.61
N GLY A 70 -5.88 -4.23 -0.68
CA GLY A 70 -4.78 -4.58 0.23
C GLY A 70 -3.41 -4.69 -0.44
N LYS A 71 -3.26 -4.24 -1.69
CA LYS A 71 -1.99 -4.22 -2.41
C LYS A 71 -1.32 -2.86 -2.29
N PHE A 72 -0.04 -2.85 -1.92
CA PHE A 72 0.75 -1.63 -1.86
C PHE A 72 1.09 -1.14 -3.28
N VAL A 73 1.55 -2.04 -4.15
CA VAL A 73 1.84 -1.72 -5.56
C VAL A 73 0.83 -2.38 -6.50
N THR A 74 0.27 -1.60 -7.41
CA THR A 74 -0.45 -2.11 -8.57
C THR A 74 0.36 -1.83 -9.82
N PHE A 75 0.73 -2.88 -10.54
CA PHE A 75 1.21 -2.74 -11.92
C PHE A 75 0.02 -2.86 -12.86
N ILE A 76 -0.29 -1.81 -13.60
CA ILE A 76 -1.22 -1.89 -14.72
C ILE A 76 -0.39 -2.28 -15.94
N ASN A 77 -0.68 -3.42 -16.55
CA ASN A 77 0.04 -3.97 -17.69
C ASN A 77 -0.75 -3.72 -18.98
N GLY A 78 -0.36 -2.69 -19.71
CA GLY A 78 -1.02 -2.22 -20.94
C GLY A 78 -0.71 -3.05 -22.19
N SER A 79 0.18 -4.04 -22.13
CA SER A 79 0.64 -4.77 -23.33
C SER A 79 -0.45 -5.52 -24.10
N GLY A 80 -1.61 -5.75 -23.48
CA GLY A 80 -2.78 -6.38 -24.09
C GLY A 80 -3.96 -5.43 -24.33
N PHE A 81 -3.80 -4.13 -24.10
CA PHE A 81 -4.88 -3.16 -24.31
C PHE A 81 -5.21 -3.04 -25.80
N SER A 82 -6.51 -3.01 -26.11
CA SER A 82 -7.04 -2.80 -27.47
C SER A 82 -7.82 -1.49 -27.61
N GLY A 83 -7.73 -0.65 -26.59
CA GLY A 83 -8.49 0.58 -26.32
C GLY A 83 -8.09 1.07 -24.92
N ASP A 84 -8.41 2.32 -24.60
CA ASP A 84 -8.19 2.85 -23.26
C ASP A 84 -8.97 2.03 -22.25
N VAL A 85 -8.37 1.78 -21.09
CA VAL A 85 -8.92 0.89 -20.07
C VAL A 85 -9.18 1.68 -18.80
N ALA A 86 -10.45 1.76 -18.43
CA ALA A 86 -10.87 2.39 -17.20
C ALA A 86 -10.54 1.55 -15.96
N PHE A 87 -10.13 2.23 -14.90
CA PHE A 87 -9.89 1.71 -13.56
C PHE A 87 -10.51 2.64 -12.51
N THR A 88 -10.72 2.12 -11.30
CA THR A 88 -11.16 2.93 -10.15
C THR A 88 -10.25 2.75 -8.96
N LEU A 89 -9.70 3.86 -8.46
CA LEU A 89 -9.09 3.98 -7.15
C LEU A 89 -10.17 4.36 -6.14
N ASP A 90 -10.76 3.35 -5.52
CA ASP A 90 -11.70 3.49 -4.41
C ASP A 90 -10.99 3.94 -3.13
N ASP A 91 -11.77 4.24 -2.09
CA ASP A 91 -11.27 4.69 -0.80
C ASP A 91 -10.26 3.71 -0.18
N GLY A 92 -9.25 4.28 0.48
CA GLY A 92 -8.29 3.49 1.24
C GLY A 92 -8.94 2.80 2.45
N SER A 93 -8.47 1.60 2.78
CA SER A 93 -8.99 0.82 3.92
C SER A 93 -8.46 1.29 5.27
N TYR A 94 -7.31 1.98 5.28
CA TYR A 94 -6.63 2.39 6.51
C TYR A 94 -6.09 3.81 6.40
N VAL A 95 -6.30 4.61 7.44
CA VAL A 95 -5.69 5.96 7.54
C VAL A 95 -4.18 5.84 7.47
N GLY A 96 -3.55 6.63 6.60
CA GLY A 96 -2.11 6.57 6.37
C GLY A 96 -1.69 5.55 5.31
N GLN A 97 -2.63 4.88 4.65
CA GLN A 97 -2.34 3.98 3.56
C GLN A 97 -1.61 4.71 2.42
N ILE A 98 -0.50 4.14 1.99
CA ILE A 98 0.24 4.59 0.81
C ILE A 98 -0.03 3.60 -0.33
N LYS A 99 -0.27 4.13 -1.53
CA LYS A 99 -0.53 3.33 -2.74
C LYS A 99 0.42 3.73 -3.86
N SER A 100 1.07 2.75 -4.47
CA SER A 100 1.85 2.93 -5.69
C SER A 100 1.11 2.31 -6.87
N ILE A 101 0.94 3.06 -7.95
CA ILE A 101 0.39 2.56 -9.21
C ILE A 101 1.42 2.83 -10.29
N VAL A 102 1.73 1.82 -11.10
CA VAL A 102 2.79 1.86 -12.11
C VAL A 102 2.24 1.31 -13.41
N TYR A 103 2.44 2.03 -14.51
CA TYR A 103 2.16 1.53 -15.85
C TYR A 103 3.33 0.69 -16.37
N SER A 104 3.00 -0.52 -16.81
CA SER A 104 3.91 -1.56 -17.25
C SER A 104 3.44 -2.15 -18.58
N GLY A 105 4.35 -2.73 -19.36
CA GLY A 105 4.00 -3.45 -20.60
C GLY A 105 3.59 -2.56 -21.78
N ALA A 106 4.51 -2.48 -22.76
CA ALA A 106 4.43 -1.94 -24.13
C ALA A 106 3.74 -0.58 -24.38
N THR A 107 4.55 0.31 -24.96
CA THR A 107 4.29 1.68 -25.39
C THR A 107 3.48 1.75 -26.68
N GLY A 108 2.25 2.27 -26.62
CA GLY A 108 1.63 2.85 -27.81
C GLY A 108 0.12 2.75 -27.89
N GLY A 109 -0.54 3.86 -27.54
CA GLY A 109 -1.83 4.28 -28.09
C GLY A 109 -3.06 4.04 -27.22
N HIS A 110 -2.90 3.43 -26.03
CA HIS A 110 -4.00 3.15 -25.11
C HIS A 110 -3.64 3.43 -23.66
N ASP A 111 -4.56 4.08 -22.98
CA ASP A 111 -4.30 4.66 -21.67
C ASP A 111 -4.87 3.78 -20.55
N ALA A 112 -4.30 3.90 -19.35
CA ALA A 112 -4.95 3.46 -18.12
C ALA A 112 -5.59 4.67 -17.45
N ASP A 113 -6.91 4.80 -17.64
CA ASP A 113 -7.67 5.92 -17.12
C ASP A 113 -8.21 5.57 -15.73
N ILE A 114 -7.63 6.18 -14.70
CA ILE A 114 -7.98 5.88 -13.32
C ILE A 114 -8.90 6.99 -12.80
N THR A 115 -10.14 6.63 -12.52
CA THR A 115 -11.05 7.47 -11.76
C THR A 115 -10.80 7.26 -10.27
N VAL A 116 -10.65 8.33 -9.50
CA VAL A 116 -10.43 8.30 -8.05
C VAL A 116 -11.71 8.73 -7.36
N ASP A 117 -12.29 7.86 -6.51
CA ASP A 117 -13.58 8.12 -5.86
C ASP A 117 -13.52 9.35 -4.97
N SER A 118 -12.43 9.49 -4.22
CA SER A 118 -12.19 10.57 -3.28
C SER A 118 -10.90 11.31 -3.63
N TRP A 119 -10.96 12.17 -4.65
CA TRP A 119 -9.82 12.90 -5.20
C TRP A 119 -9.50 14.18 -4.43
N GLY A 120 -8.27 14.30 -3.91
CA GLY A 120 -7.84 15.44 -3.10
C GLY A 120 -7.09 16.55 -3.86
N TYR A 121 -6.83 16.39 -5.17
CA TYR A 121 -5.97 17.29 -5.94
C TYR A 121 -6.72 18.39 -6.71
N SER A 122 -7.93 18.09 -7.21
CA SER A 122 -8.76 19.00 -8.00
C SER A 122 -10.26 18.76 -7.76
N SER A 123 -11.12 19.46 -8.51
CA SER A 123 -12.57 19.24 -8.52
C SER A 123 -13.05 18.23 -9.58
N ASP A 124 -12.13 17.63 -10.32
CA ASP A 124 -12.47 16.71 -11.40
C ASP A 124 -12.97 15.37 -10.84
N THR A 125 -13.92 14.78 -11.56
CA THR A 125 -14.69 13.62 -11.08
C THR A 125 -14.43 12.32 -11.84
N SER A 126 -13.58 12.36 -12.87
CA SER A 126 -13.28 11.20 -13.72
C SER A 126 -11.87 11.32 -14.30
N GLU A 127 -11.23 10.17 -14.54
CA GLU A 127 -9.96 10.09 -15.28
C GLU A 127 -8.87 11.01 -14.69
N GLN A 128 -8.87 11.19 -13.37
CA GLN A 128 -8.00 12.16 -12.70
C GLN A 128 -6.52 11.74 -12.73
N ILE A 129 -6.24 10.46 -13.02
CA ILE A 129 -4.89 9.96 -13.24
C ILE A 129 -4.90 9.16 -14.54
N ILE A 130 -4.12 9.61 -15.51
CA ILE A 130 -3.92 8.92 -16.79
C ILE A 130 -2.46 8.47 -16.87
N LEU A 131 -2.27 7.19 -17.19
CA LEU A 131 -0.97 6.61 -17.48
C LEU A 131 -0.97 6.08 -18.92
N ASP A 132 -0.16 6.67 -19.79
CA ASP A 132 -0.14 6.43 -21.24
C ASP A 132 1.22 5.89 -21.75
N ALA A 133 2.25 5.92 -20.90
CA ALA A 133 3.60 5.51 -21.25
C ALA A 133 4.25 4.54 -20.25
N LEU A 134 5.15 3.71 -20.77
CA LEU A 134 5.88 2.72 -19.98
C LEU A 134 6.72 3.39 -18.89
N GLY A 135 6.52 2.98 -17.64
CA GLY A 135 7.29 3.46 -16.50
C GLY A 135 6.68 4.69 -15.82
N GLU A 136 5.56 5.20 -16.31
CA GLU A 136 4.78 6.19 -15.59
C GLU A 136 4.24 5.61 -14.29
N SER A 137 4.22 6.45 -13.25
CA SER A 137 3.80 5.99 -11.94
C SER A 137 3.34 7.14 -11.06
N ILE A 138 2.48 6.79 -10.11
CA ILE A 138 2.01 7.70 -9.08
C ILE A 138 2.12 7.04 -7.70
N LEU A 139 2.48 7.84 -6.70
CA LEU A 139 2.44 7.47 -5.29
C LEU A 139 1.39 8.34 -4.60
N LEU A 140 0.45 7.70 -3.91
CA LEU A 140 -0.65 8.37 -3.23
C LEU A 140 -0.67 8.05 -1.74
N TYR A 141 -1.35 8.91 -0.98
CA TYR A 141 -1.60 8.79 0.45
C TYR A 141 -3.09 8.97 0.77
N TRP A 142 -3.66 8.06 1.55
CA TRP A 142 -5.03 8.13 2.03
C TRP A 142 -5.09 8.76 3.42
N ASP A 143 -5.81 9.89 3.55
CA ASP A 143 -5.95 10.61 4.82
C ASP A 143 -7.24 10.28 5.60
N ASN A 144 -7.99 9.25 5.17
CA ASN A 144 -9.35 8.88 5.60
C ASN A 144 -10.49 9.56 4.84
N THR A 145 -10.22 10.62 4.07
CA THR A 145 -11.24 11.37 3.32
C THR A 145 -10.91 11.47 1.84
N ASN A 146 -9.65 11.71 1.48
CA ASN A 146 -9.20 11.85 0.11
C ASN A 146 -7.85 11.16 -0.11
N TRP A 147 -7.62 10.79 -1.36
CA TRP A 147 -6.30 10.45 -1.87
C TRP A 147 -5.53 11.71 -2.24
N HIS A 148 -4.30 11.81 -1.74
CA HIS A 148 -3.36 12.89 -2.01
C HIS A 148 -2.18 12.36 -2.81
N VAL A 149 -1.74 13.12 -3.81
CA VAL A 149 -0.54 12.78 -4.60
C VAL A 149 0.71 13.13 -3.81
N LEU A 150 1.54 12.12 -3.51
CA LEU A 150 2.85 12.30 -2.88
C LEU A 150 3.97 12.46 -3.92
N ALA A 151 3.88 11.72 -5.01
CA ALA A 151 4.85 11.79 -6.11
C ALA A 151 4.16 11.42 -7.43
N ASN A 152 4.50 12.16 -8.49
CA ASN A 152 4.08 11.88 -9.85
C ASN A 152 5.33 11.74 -10.74
N ASN A 153 5.39 10.64 -11.49
CA ASN A 153 6.38 10.42 -12.54
C ASN A 153 5.64 10.17 -13.87
N GLY A 154 5.45 11.22 -14.66
CA GLY A 154 4.92 11.16 -16.02
C GLY A 154 3.39 11.17 -16.15
N ALA A 155 2.65 10.70 -15.14
CA ALA A 155 1.20 10.63 -15.19
C ALA A 155 0.56 12.01 -15.45
N THR A 156 -0.46 12.04 -16.31
CA THR A 156 -1.30 13.22 -16.46
C THR A 156 -2.31 13.27 -15.31
N LEU A 157 -2.38 14.42 -14.64
CA LEU A 157 -3.29 14.66 -13.52
C LEU A 157 -4.21 15.83 -13.86
N SER A 158 -5.49 15.71 -13.51
CA SER A 158 -6.47 16.77 -13.68
C SER A 158 -7.07 17.24 -12.35
#